data_AF-A0A7S0LJR1-F1
#
_entry.id   AF-A0A7S0LJR1-F1
#
_cell.length_a   1.000
_cell.length_b   1.000
_cell.length_c   1.000
_cell.angle_alpha   90.00
_cell.angle_beta   90.00
_cell.angle_gamma   90.00
#
_symmetry.space_group_name_H-M   'P 1'
#
loop_
_entity.id
_entity.type
_entity.pdbx_description
1 polymer ?
#
loop_
_entity_poly.entity_id
_entity_poly.type
_entity_poly.pdbx_seq_one_letter_code
_entity_poly.pdbx_strand_id
1 'polypeptide(L)'
;GGAGDLTEPSRMAPFRHERQVGDLGFGTELSYCVQVYDGGDTLCIVTDAGSHGTHVAGIVAAHFEDAPQRNGVAPGAQILACKIGDGRLDSSETGTGLVRALIACRAAGCDLINLSYGEPFWRGEGGRVAQTFTDAVRKWSMAVFTSAGNSGPALSTLGAPGCLTAPITVGAYVSSDMMADQYSMLPAEDVEATSYWFTSRGPTPDGYMPTLCAPGG
;
A
#
# COMPACT_ATOMS: atom_id res chain seq x y z
N GLY A 1 27.89 -15.69 18.03
CA GLY A 1 29.01 -14.77 18.32
C GLY A 1 29.65 -14.42 17.01
N GLY A 2 29.54 -13.16 16.57
CA GLY A 2 30.19 -12.70 15.33
C GLY A 2 31.64 -12.33 15.63
N ALA A 3 32.58 -12.86 14.87
CA ALA A 3 34.02 -12.72 15.09
C ALA A 3 34.60 -11.32 14.79
N GLY A 4 33.74 -10.30 14.56
CA GLY A 4 34.20 -8.93 14.32
C GLY A 4 34.99 -8.71 13.03
N ASP A 5 35.11 -9.73 12.18
CA ASP A 5 35.75 -9.61 10.88
C ASP A 5 34.77 -9.06 9.84
N LEU A 6 34.97 -7.79 9.48
CA LEU A 6 34.15 -7.07 8.50
C LEU A 6 34.57 -7.37 7.04
N THR A 7 35.51 -8.30 6.81
CA THR A 7 35.99 -8.65 5.46
C THR A 7 35.28 -9.86 4.84
N GLU A 8 34.60 -10.67 5.64
CA GLU A 8 33.81 -11.82 5.18
C GLU A 8 32.42 -11.50 4.56
N PRO A 9 31.67 -10.45 4.95
CA PRO A 9 30.32 -10.24 4.40
C PRO A 9 30.34 -9.83 2.93
N SER A 10 29.40 -10.38 2.16
CA SER A 10 29.20 -10.08 0.75
C SER A 10 28.87 -8.60 0.54
N ARG A 11 29.69 -7.94 -0.29
CA ARG A 11 29.47 -6.54 -0.69
C ARG A 11 28.16 -6.42 -1.45
N MET A 12 27.33 -5.45 -1.07
CA MET A 12 26.06 -5.18 -1.74
C MET A 12 26.10 -3.89 -2.54
N ALA A 13 25.54 -3.92 -3.75
CA ALA A 13 25.25 -2.74 -4.56
C ALA A 13 23.81 -2.26 -4.29
N PRO A 14 23.48 -0.97 -4.56
CA PRO A 14 22.12 -0.49 -4.43
C PRO A 14 21.14 -1.32 -5.26
N PHE A 15 20.00 -1.68 -4.67
CA PHE A 15 19.00 -2.56 -5.26
C PHE A 15 18.51 -2.06 -6.63
N ARG A 16 18.43 -0.74 -6.83
CA ARG A 16 18.06 -0.14 -8.11
C ARG A 16 19.01 -0.47 -9.27
N HIS A 17 20.25 -0.88 -8.98
CA HIS A 17 21.27 -1.16 -9.98
C HIS A 17 21.41 -2.66 -10.22
N GLU A 18 21.55 -3.46 -9.16
CA GLU A 18 21.88 -4.88 -9.28
C GLU A 18 20.81 -5.83 -8.72
N ARG A 19 19.73 -5.30 -8.12
CA ARG A 19 18.62 -6.07 -7.53
C ARG A 19 19.05 -7.14 -6.52
N GLN A 20 20.14 -6.87 -5.80
CA GLN A 20 20.67 -7.79 -4.79
C GLN A 20 19.84 -7.78 -3.51
N VAL A 21 19.60 -8.97 -2.96
CA VAL A 21 18.92 -9.20 -1.68
C VAL A 21 19.88 -10.00 -0.79
N GLY A 22 19.95 -9.65 0.49
CA GLY A 22 20.70 -10.37 1.50
C GLY A 22 19.78 -10.90 2.59
N ASP A 23 20.29 -11.83 3.38
CA ASP A 23 19.61 -12.38 4.55
C ASP A 23 20.44 -12.09 5.80
N LEU A 24 19.80 -11.60 6.86
CA LEU A 24 20.51 -11.25 8.08
C LEU A 24 20.99 -12.50 8.84
N GLY A 25 20.39 -13.66 8.61
CA GLY A 25 20.78 -14.92 9.27
C GLY A 25 20.49 -14.91 10.78
N PHE A 26 21.32 -15.61 11.57
CA PHE A 26 21.21 -15.69 13.05
C PHE A 26 19.86 -16.20 13.59
N GLY A 27 19.22 -17.15 12.91
CA GLY A 27 17.91 -17.67 13.31
C GLY A 27 16.76 -16.71 13.01
N THR A 28 17.00 -15.68 12.19
CA THR A 28 15.96 -14.79 11.65
C THR A 28 15.69 -15.15 10.18
N GLU A 29 14.43 -15.09 9.77
CA GLU A 29 14.00 -15.16 8.36
C GLU A 29 13.82 -13.73 7.81
N LEU A 30 14.83 -12.87 8.01
CA LEU A 30 14.76 -11.46 7.65
C LEU A 30 15.64 -11.15 6.44
N SER A 31 15.00 -10.99 5.29
CA SER A 31 15.64 -10.54 4.07
C SER A 31 15.68 -9.00 4.00
N TYR A 32 16.72 -8.47 3.36
CA TYR A 32 16.93 -7.04 3.20
C TYR A 32 17.54 -6.70 1.85
N CYS A 33 17.32 -5.48 1.40
CA CYS A 33 18.06 -4.86 0.31
C CYS A 33 18.55 -3.47 0.72
N VAL A 34 19.43 -2.88 -0.08
CA VAL A 34 20.07 -1.61 0.27
C VAL A 34 19.89 -0.58 -0.85
N GLN A 35 19.83 0.70 -0.46
CA GLN A 35 19.93 1.85 -1.34
C GLN A 35 20.93 2.83 -0.74
N VAL A 36 21.62 3.57 -1.58
CA VAL A 36 22.59 4.59 -1.16
C VAL A 36 22.20 5.92 -1.78
N TYR A 37 22.15 6.97 -0.96
CA TYR A 37 21.78 8.33 -1.33
C TYR A 37 22.91 9.32 -1.00
N ASP A 38 22.72 10.58 -1.41
CA ASP A 38 23.58 11.72 -1.04
C ASP A 38 25.07 11.49 -1.34
N GLY A 39 25.37 10.92 -2.51
CA GLY A 39 26.76 10.67 -2.92
C GLY A 39 27.50 9.61 -2.11
N GLY A 40 26.80 8.82 -1.28
CA GLY A 40 27.41 7.83 -0.39
C GLY A 40 27.16 8.06 1.09
N ASP A 41 26.68 9.25 1.47
CA ASP A 41 26.57 9.66 2.87
C ASP A 41 25.38 9.02 3.60
N THR A 42 24.39 8.52 2.85
CA THR A 42 23.16 7.96 3.41
C THR A 42 22.95 6.53 2.93
N LEU A 43 23.04 5.56 3.86
CA LEU A 43 22.62 4.17 3.63
C LEU A 43 21.16 3.98 4.04
N CYS A 44 20.36 3.41 3.15
CA CYS A 44 18.99 3.01 3.40
C CYS A 44 18.88 1.49 3.29
N ILE A 45 18.63 0.84 4.42
CA ILE A 45 18.35 -0.59 4.49
C ILE A 45 16.84 -0.77 4.45
N VAL A 46 16.37 -1.61 3.52
CA VAL A 46 14.96 -1.92 3.35
C VAL A 46 14.76 -3.38 3.71
N THR A 47 13.86 -3.65 4.64
CA THR A 47 13.46 -4.99 5.04
C THR A 47 11.98 -5.20 4.75
N ASP A 48 11.63 -6.45 4.46
CA ASP A 48 10.24 -6.87 4.62
C ASP A 48 9.91 -6.83 6.12
N ALA A 49 8.83 -6.14 6.47
CA ALA A 49 8.40 -5.99 7.86
C ALA A 49 6.88 -6.01 7.96
N GLY A 50 6.24 -6.91 7.20
CA GLY A 50 4.81 -7.18 7.32
C GLY A 50 4.24 -7.81 6.06
N SER A 51 3.33 -8.77 6.24
CA SER A 51 2.68 -9.47 5.12
C SER A 51 1.77 -8.57 4.27
N HIS A 52 1.32 -7.43 4.82
CA HIS A 52 0.33 -6.56 4.18
C HIS A 52 0.77 -6.05 2.80
N GLY A 53 1.98 -5.47 2.70
CA GLY A 53 2.47 -4.93 1.44
C GLY A 53 2.64 -6.00 0.36
N THR A 54 3.13 -7.18 0.75
CA THR A 54 3.31 -8.33 -0.14
C THR A 54 1.96 -8.89 -0.60
N HIS A 55 0.97 -8.98 0.28
CA HIS A 55 -0.39 -9.40 -0.07
C HIS A 55 -1.02 -8.44 -1.08
N VAL A 56 -0.93 -7.13 -0.85
CA VAL A 56 -1.43 -6.09 -1.76
C VAL A 56 -0.73 -6.18 -3.12
N ALA A 57 0.59 -6.31 -3.16
CA ALA A 57 1.35 -6.47 -4.41
C ALA A 57 0.94 -7.75 -5.16
N GLY A 58 0.63 -8.82 -4.43
CA GLY A 58 0.17 -10.08 -5.00
C GLY A 58 -1.18 -9.96 -5.72
N ILE A 59 -2.15 -9.27 -5.10
CA ILE A 59 -3.46 -8.99 -5.73
C ILE A 59 -3.26 -8.23 -7.06
N VAL A 60 -2.30 -7.31 -7.11
CA VAL A 60 -2.05 -6.49 -8.31
C VAL A 60 -1.35 -7.31 -9.41
N ALA A 61 -0.23 -7.97 -9.11
CA ALA A 61 0.68 -8.45 -10.16
C ALA A 61 1.30 -9.83 -9.90
N ALA A 62 0.76 -10.64 -8.98
CA ALA A 62 1.27 -12.01 -8.81
C ALA A 62 1.20 -12.79 -10.13
N HIS A 63 2.24 -13.57 -10.41
CA HIS A 63 2.35 -14.37 -11.62
C HIS A 63 2.75 -15.81 -11.27
N PHE A 64 1.91 -16.77 -11.65
CA PHE A 64 2.10 -18.19 -11.47
C PHE A 64 1.89 -18.89 -12.82
N GLU A 65 2.98 -19.34 -13.44
CA GLU A 65 2.95 -19.99 -14.76
C GLU A 65 2.09 -21.26 -14.75
N ASP A 66 2.25 -22.10 -13.72
CA ASP A 66 1.53 -23.37 -13.57
C ASP A 66 0.15 -23.24 -12.90
N ALA A 67 -0.22 -22.05 -12.43
CA ALA A 67 -1.50 -21.81 -11.75
C ALA A 67 -2.09 -20.43 -12.07
N PRO A 68 -2.49 -20.16 -13.33
CA PRO A 68 -2.96 -18.83 -13.75
C PRO A 68 -4.16 -18.30 -12.98
N GLN A 69 -4.97 -19.18 -12.37
CA GLN A 69 -6.09 -18.81 -11.49
C GLN A 69 -5.65 -18.12 -10.19
N ARG A 70 -4.37 -18.19 -9.82
CA ARG A 70 -3.79 -17.51 -8.65
C ARG A 70 -3.12 -16.18 -9.01
N ASN A 71 -3.16 -15.79 -10.27
CA ASN A 71 -2.56 -14.56 -10.75
C ASN A 71 -3.25 -13.33 -10.15
N GLY A 72 -2.48 -12.26 -10.00
CA GLY A 72 -3.03 -10.93 -9.75
C GLY A 72 -3.79 -10.39 -10.97
N VAL A 73 -4.39 -9.22 -10.81
CA VAL A 73 -5.18 -8.56 -11.86
C VAL A 73 -4.35 -8.26 -13.12
N ALA A 74 -3.08 -7.90 -12.95
CA ALA A 74 -2.15 -7.55 -14.03
C ALA A 74 -0.78 -8.23 -13.84
N PRO A 75 -0.62 -9.53 -14.15
CA PRO A 75 0.61 -10.30 -13.86
C PRO A 75 1.86 -9.84 -14.62
N GLY A 76 1.67 -9.09 -15.71
CA GLY A 76 2.77 -8.50 -16.48
C GLY A 76 3.25 -7.14 -15.93
N ALA A 77 2.61 -6.60 -14.89
CA ALA A 77 2.98 -5.31 -14.31
C ALA A 77 4.24 -5.44 -13.45
N GLN A 78 5.07 -4.39 -13.46
CA GLN A 78 6.24 -4.30 -12.58
C GLN A 78 5.87 -3.58 -11.29
N ILE A 79 6.36 -4.09 -10.16
CA ILE A 79 6.09 -3.51 -8.84
C ILE A 79 7.28 -2.69 -8.36
N LEU A 80 7.02 -1.43 -8.01
CA LEU A 80 7.91 -0.61 -7.19
C LEU A 80 7.36 -0.55 -5.76
N ALA A 81 8.04 -1.20 -4.82
CA ALA A 81 7.67 -1.14 -3.41
C ALA A 81 8.28 0.11 -2.75
N CYS A 82 7.44 0.99 -2.22
CA CYS A 82 7.85 2.14 -1.43
C CYS A 82 7.32 2.01 0.00
N LYS A 83 8.20 1.68 0.95
CA LYS A 83 7.85 1.59 2.37
C LYS A 83 7.67 2.99 2.95
N ILE A 84 6.43 3.34 3.27
CA ILE A 84 6.06 4.64 3.87
C ILE A 84 5.87 4.58 5.39
N GLY A 85 5.64 3.38 5.92
CA GLY A 85 5.46 3.15 7.35
C GLY A 85 6.78 3.25 8.12
N ASP A 86 6.77 3.98 9.22
CA ASP A 86 7.92 4.16 10.09
C ASP A 86 7.86 3.18 11.27
N GLY A 87 8.79 2.22 11.32
CA GLY A 87 8.84 1.23 12.40
C GLY A 87 9.07 1.83 13.80
N ARG A 88 9.50 3.11 13.89
CA ARG A 88 9.61 3.83 15.17
C ARG A 88 8.27 4.38 15.65
N LEU A 89 7.27 4.41 14.77
CA LEU A 89 5.92 4.94 14.99
C LEU A 89 4.88 3.84 14.75
N ASP A 90 5.18 2.61 15.17
CA ASP A 90 4.27 1.46 15.02
C ASP A 90 3.79 1.25 13.57
N SER A 91 4.68 1.51 12.61
CA SER A 91 4.44 1.46 11.17
C SER A 91 3.53 2.55 10.60
N SER A 92 3.02 3.52 11.38
CA SER A 92 2.27 4.67 10.82
C SER A 92 3.03 5.37 9.72
N GLU A 93 2.30 5.85 8.70
CA GLU A 93 2.92 6.65 7.66
C GLU A 93 3.26 8.05 8.16
N THR A 94 4.21 8.68 7.48
CA THR A 94 4.58 10.07 7.73
C THR A 94 4.36 10.90 6.48
N GLY A 95 4.03 12.18 6.65
CA GLY A 95 3.90 13.09 5.51
C GLY A 95 5.18 13.17 4.67
N THR A 96 6.36 13.06 5.30
CA THR A 96 7.65 12.97 4.61
C THR A 96 7.82 11.65 3.86
N GLY A 97 7.41 10.52 4.45
CA GLY A 97 7.39 9.21 3.79
C GLY A 97 6.51 9.22 2.54
N LEU A 98 5.30 9.76 2.64
CA LEU A 98 4.36 9.87 1.52
C LEU A 98 4.91 10.74 0.38
N VAL A 99 5.44 11.92 0.70
CA VAL A 99 6.02 12.82 -0.32
C VAL A 99 7.25 12.20 -0.99
N ARG A 100 8.12 11.53 -0.22
CA ARG A 100 9.28 10.81 -0.77
C ARG A 100 8.87 9.66 -1.67
N ALA A 101 7.84 8.90 -1.31
CA ALA A 101 7.29 7.82 -2.13
C ALA A 101 6.73 8.36 -3.45
N LEU A 102 5.95 9.44 -3.41
CA LEU A 102 5.45 10.10 -4.63
C LEU A 102 6.60 10.51 -5.57
N ILE A 103 7.66 11.13 -5.03
CA ILE A 103 8.85 11.51 -5.82
C ILE A 103 9.55 10.27 -6.40
N ALA A 104 9.69 9.19 -5.62
CA ALA A 104 10.30 7.94 -6.07
C ALA A 104 9.50 7.29 -7.20
N CYS A 105 8.17 7.21 -7.07
CA CYS A 105 7.30 6.67 -8.11
C CYS A 105 7.37 7.51 -9.39
N ARG A 106 7.41 8.85 -9.27
CA ARG A 106 7.59 9.73 -10.44
C ARG A 106 8.95 9.53 -11.11
N ALA A 107 10.03 9.42 -10.33
CA ALA A 107 11.38 9.23 -10.84
C ALA A 107 11.56 7.86 -11.52
N ALA A 108 10.84 6.84 -11.04
CA ALA A 108 10.81 5.51 -11.64
C ALA A 108 9.89 5.42 -12.87
N GLY A 109 9.06 6.43 -13.13
CA GLY A 109 8.13 6.43 -14.26
C GLY A 109 6.90 5.54 -14.05
N CYS A 110 6.43 5.38 -12.79
CA CYS A 110 5.21 4.60 -12.53
C CYS A 110 3.98 5.23 -13.19
N ASP A 111 3.13 4.42 -13.80
CA ASP A 111 1.85 4.86 -14.38
C ASP A 111 0.76 5.01 -13.30
N LEU A 112 0.81 4.14 -12.29
CA LEU A 112 -0.20 3.99 -11.25
C LEU A 112 0.45 3.83 -9.87
N ILE A 113 -0.21 4.34 -8.84
CA ILE A 113 0.12 4.09 -7.43
C ILE A 113 -1.09 3.45 -6.75
N ASN A 114 -0.86 2.36 -6.01
CA ASN A 114 -1.82 1.83 -5.06
C ASN A 114 -1.35 2.14 -3.63
N LEU A 115 -2.21 2.79 -2.85
CA LEU A 115 -1.96 3.21 -1.49
C LEU A 115 -3.03 2.65 -0.56
N SER A 116 -2.84 1.41 -0.12
CA SER A 116 -3.66 0.77 0.91
C SER A 116 -3.17 1.17 2.31
N TYR A 117 -3.07 2.48 2.56
CA TYR A 117 -2.57 3.04 3.81
C TYR A 117 -3.23 4.40 4.04
N GLY A 118 -3.55 4.73 5.28
CA GLY A 118 -4.11 6.02 5.62
C GLY A 118 -4.51 6.13 7.08
N GLU A 119 -4.71 7.37 7.51
CA GLU A 119 -5.01 7.74 8.89
C GLU A 119 -6.37 8.44 8.99
N PRO A 120 -7.04 8.40 10.16
CA PRO A 120 -8.27 9.15 10.39
C PRO A 120 -8.09 10.64 10.08
N PHE A 121 -8.93 11.19 9.22
CA PHE A 121 -8.82 12.57 8.80
C PHE A 121 -10.19 13.21 8.63
N TRP A 122 -10.40 14.37 9.26
CA TRP A 122 -11.70 15.03 9.29
C TRP A 122 -11.75 16.32 8.48
N ARG A 123 -10.63 16.80 7.93
CA ARG A 123 -10.56 18.13 7.27
C ARG A 123 -10.71 18.09 5.75
N GLY A 124 -11.06 16.95 5.14
CA GLY A 124 -11.20 16.82 3.68
C GLY A 124 -9.92 17.22 2.95
N GLU A 125 -9.97 18.21 2.04
CA GLU A 125 -8.81 18.76 1.33
C GLU A 125 -7.92 19.73 2.16
N GLY A 126 -8.20 19.89 3.46
CA GLY A 126 -7.43 20.77 4.32
C GLY A 126 -6.04 20.23 4.67
N GLY A 127 -5.02 21.09 4.70
CA GLY A 127 -3.70 20.78 5.27
C GLY A 127 -2.57 20.63 4.25
N ARG A 128 -1.33 20.87 4.69
CA ARG A 128 -0.16 20.97 3.79
C ARG A 128 0.15 19.66 3.07
N VAL A 129 0.10 18.52 3.77
CA VAL A 129 0.39 17.21 3.18
C VAL A 129 -0.68 16.84 2.15
N ALA A 130 -1.96 17.02 2.50
CA ALA A 130 -3.10 16.82 1.60
C ALA A 130 -2.97 17.65 0.32
N GLN A 131 -2.74 18.95 0.45
CA GLN A 131 -2.54 19.85 -0.70
C GLN A 131 -1.34 19.43 -1.56
N THR A 132 -0.21 19.12 -0.93
CA THR A 132 1.01 18.70 -1.65
C THR A 132 0.78 17.39 -2.40
N PHE A 133 0.06 16.44 -1.78
CA PHE A 133 -0.32 15.18 -2.39
C PHE A 133 -1.27 15.39 -3.58
N THR A 134 -2.37 16.13 -3.37
CA THR A 134 -3.36 16.47 -4.40
C THR A 134 -2.70 17.18 -5.59
N ASP A 135 -1.84 18.17 -5.34
CA ASP A 135 -1.11 18.90 -6.39
C ASP A 135 -0.15 18.00 -7.15
N ALA A 136 0.59 17.12 -6.47
CA ALA A 136 1.51 16.18 -7.09
C ALA A 136 0.77 15.18 -8.00
N VAL A 137 -0.32 14.58 -7.51
CA VAL A 137 -1.14 13.63 -8.27
C VAL A 137 -1.69 14.29 -9.54
N ARG A 138 -2.28 15.48 -9.41
CA ARG A 138 -2.83 16.24 -10.55
C ARG A 138 -1.75 16.64 -11.56
N LYS A 139 -0.59 17.09 -11.08
CA LYS A 139 0.50 17.59 -11.95
C LYS A 139 1.21 16.46 -12.69
N TRP A 140 1.40 15.30 -12.06
CA TRP A 140 2.22 14.23 -12.60
C TRP A 140 1.46 13.23 -13.48
N SER A 141 0.14 13.41 -13.61
CA SER A 141 -0.72 12.56 -14.46
C SER A 141 -0.60 11.08 -14.13
N MET A 142 -0.40 10.76 -12.84
CA MET A 142 -0.34 9.39 -12.33
C MET A 142 -1.68 9.04 -11.71
N ALA A 143 -2.23 7.87 -12.03
CA ALA A 143 -3.45 7.40 -11.39
C ALA A 143 -3.12 6.91 -9.98
N VAL A 144 -3.74 7.48 -8.96
CA VAL A 144 -3.53 7.05 -7.57
C VAL A 144 -4.79 6.44 -7.01
N PHE A 145 -4.70 5.19 -6.58
CA PHE A 145 -5.76 4.45 -5.93
C PHE A 145 -5.47 4.40 -4.43
N THR A 146 -6.50 4.61 -3.62
CA THR A 146 -6.42 4.56 -2.16
C THR A 146 -7.61 3.79 -1.61
N SER A 147 -7.42 3.09 -0.50
CA SER A 147 -8.56 2.52 0.24
C SER A 147 -9.42 3.63 0.86
N ALA A 148 -10.72 3.40 0.96
CA ALA A 148 -11.63 4.26 1.73
C ALA A 148 -11.26 4.32 3.22
N GLY A 149 -10.64 3.26 3.73
CA GLY A 149 -10.37 3.04 5.15
C GLY A 149 -11.32 2.01 5.76
N ASN A 150 -11.00 1.58 6.98
CA ASN A 150 -11.69 0.51 7.68
C ASN A 150 -12.41 1.01 8.95
N SER A 151 -12.84 2.28 8.95
CA SER A 151 -13.44 2.96 10.11
C SER A 151 -14.96 3.12 10.00
N GLY A 152 -15.61 2.34 9.14
CA GLY A 152 -17.07 2.23 9.09
C GLY A 152 -17.67 1.62 10.36
N PRO A 153 -19.01 1.48 10.47
CA PRO A 153 -20.03 1.74 9.45
C PRO A 153 -20.61 3.17 9.49
N ALA A 154 -20.15 4.02 10.41
CA ALA A 154 -20.66 5.38 10.51
C ALA A 154 -20.36 6.20 9.25
N LEU A 155 -21.23 7.17 8.94
CA LEU A 155 -21.00 8.14 7.87
C LEU A 155 -19.82 9.05 8.23
N SER A 156 -19.20 9.64 7.20
CA SER A 156 -18.09 10.59 7.33
C SER A 156 -16.85 10.01 8.02
N THR A 157 -16.52 8.77 7.68
CA THR A 157 -15.40 8.00 8.27
C THR A 157 -14.24 7.79 7.30
N LEU A 158 -14.22 8.49 6.16
CA LEU A 158 -13.12 8.45 5.20
C LEU A 158 -11.86 9.07 5.81
N GLY A 159 -10.76 8.31 5.78
CA GLY A 159 -9.43 8.77 6.21
C GLY A 159 -8.67 9.46 5.07
N ALA A 160 -7.54 10.09 5.39
CA ALA A 160 -6.63 10.60 4.37
C ALA A 160 -5.68 9.49 3.91
N PRO A 161 -5.34 9.39 2.61
CA PRO A 161 -5.73 10.30 1.52
C PRO A 161 -7.05 9.93 0.83
N GLY A 162 -7.79 8.93 1.28
CA GLY A 162 -9.09 8.52 0.71
C GLY A 162 -10.20 9.58 0.75
N CYS A 163 -10.08 10.58 1.61
CA CYS A 163 -10.97 11.72 1.68
C CYS A 163 -10.61 12.86 0.70
N LEU A 164 -9.51 12.74 -0.04
CA LEU A 164 -9.08 13.74 -1.01
C LEU A 164 -9.75 13.50 -2.37
N THR A 165 -9.89 14.56 -3.16
CA THR A 165 -10.57 14.55 -4.46
C THR A 165 -9.67 14.10 -5.62
N ALA A 166 -8.35 14.11 -5.43
CA ALA A 166 -7.39 13.69 -6.45
C ALA A 166 -7.28 12.17 -6.65
N PRO A 167 -7.19 11.33 -5.60
CA PRO A 167 -7.11 9.89 -5.78
C PRO A 167 -8.47 9.25 -6.07
N ILE A 168 -8.42 8.03 -6.60
CA ILE A 168 -9.57 7.13 -6.76
C ILE A 168 -9.71 6.34 -5.46
N THR A 169 -10.78 6.62 -4.71
CA THR A 169 -11.04 6.00 -3.42
C THR A 169 -11.88 4.73 -3.59
N VAL A 170 -11.37 3.60 -3.09
CA VAL A 170 -11.96 2.27 -3.26
C VAL A 170 -12.49 1.76 -1.92
N GLY A 171 -13.79 1.51 -1.85
CA GLY A 171 -14.44 0.83 -0.72
C GLY A 171 -14.39 -0.69 -0.84
N ALA A 172 -14.48 -1.39 0.30
CA ALA A 172 -14.52 -2.84 0.35
C ALA A 172 -15.96 -3.36 0.22
N TYR A 173 -16.16 -4.26 -0.73
CA TYR A 173 -17.44 -4.93 -1.02
C TYR A 173 -17.29 -6.44 -0.84
N VAL A 174 -18.38 -7.10 -0.47
CA VAL A 174 -18.47 -8.55 -0.35
C VAL A 174 -19.59 -9.06 -1.25
N SER A 175 -19.27 -10.00 -2.15
CA SER A 175 -20.27 -10.62 -3.03
C SER A 175 -21.11 -11.64 -2.25
N SER A 176 -22.26 -12.02 -2.82
CA SER A 176 -23.11 -13.09 -2.28
C SER A 176 -22.33 -14.39 -2.11
N ASP A 177 -21.52 -14.77 -3.10
CA ASP A 177 -20.72 -15.99 -3.09
C ASP A 177 -19.69 -15.95 -1.95
N MET A 178 -19.00 -14.81 -1.78
CA MET A 178 -18.05 -14.62 -0.69
C MET A 178 -18.74 -14.68 0.68
N MET A 179 -19.93 -14.10 0.81
CA MET A 179 -20.65 -14.16 2.07
C MET A 179 -21.21 -15.55 2.37
N ALA A 180 -21.65 -16.30 1.37
CA ALA A 180 -22.08 -17.69 1.56
C ALA A 180 -20.93 -18.54 2.13
N ASP A 181 -19.71 -18.35 1.62
CA ASP A 181 -18.52 -19.03 2.10
C ASP A 181 -18.05 -18.53 3.48
N GLN A 182 -18.05 -17.21 3.71
CA GLN A 182 -17.55 -16.60 4.95
C GLN A 182 -18.56 -16.68 6.12
N TYR A 183 -19.86 -16.67 5.82
CA TYR A 183 -20.96 -16.65 6.78
C TYR A 183 -21.88 -17.87 6.61
N SER A 184 -21.29 -19.07 6.64
CA SER A 184 -21.95 -20.38 6.49
C SER A 184 -23.12 -20.68 7.44
N MET A 185 -23.39 -19.81 8.43
CA MET A 185 -24.54 -19.92 9.32
C MET A 185 -25.82 -19.33 8.73
N LEU A 186 -25.73 -18.54 7.66
CA LEU A 186 -26.88 -17.99 6.93
C LEU A 186 -27.15 -18.84 5.68
N PRO A 187 -28.42 -19.15 5.36
CA PRO A 187 -28.75 -19.79 4.09
C PRO A 187 -28.26 -18.92 2.93
N ALA A 188 -27.53 -19.48 1.97
CA ALA A 188 -26.93 -18.71 0.87
C ALA A 188 -27.97 -17.90 0.05
N GLU A 189 -29.22 -18.36 0.03
CA GLU A 189 -30.35 -17.68 -0.60
C GLU A 189 -30.79 -16.38 0.13
N ASP A 190 -30.44 -16.23 1.40
CA ASP A 190 -30.77 -15.07 2.23
C ASP A 190 -29.66 -14.01 2.27
N VAL A 191 -28.57 -14.22 1.53
CA VAL A 191 -27.36 -13.39 1.63
C VAL A 191 -27.12 -12.57 0.36
N GLU A 192 -27.44 -11.29 0.45
CA GLU A 192 -27.27 -10.34 -0.65
C GLU A 192 -25.94 -9.61 -0.56
N ALA A 193 -25.26 -9.53 -1.70
CA ALA A 193 -24.10 -8.66 -1.96
C ALA A 193 -24.19 -7.29 -1.26
N THR A 194 -23.16 -6.92 -0.50
CA THR A 194 -23.17 -5.68 0.28
C THR A 194 -21.78 -5.11 0.51
N SER A 195 -21.70 -3.88 1.00
CA SER A 195 -20.43 -3.29 1.45
C SER A 195 -20.00 -3.92 2.78
N TYR A 196 -18.72 -4.20 2.95
CA TYR A 196 -18.21 -4.64 4.26
C TYR A 196 -18.57 -3.64 5.35
N TRP A 197 -18.97 -4.11 6.52
CA TRP A 197 -19.43 -3.23 7.60
C TRP A 197 -18.33 -2.24 8.04
N PHE A 198 -17.06 -2.64 7.96
CA PHE A 198 -15.92 -1.81 8.34
C PHE A 198 -15.53 -0.80 7.27
N THR A 199 -15.96 -0.94 6.02
CA THR A 199 -15.54 0.02 4.98
C THR A 199 -16.00 1.42 5.36
N SER A 200 -15.06 2.36 5.39
CA SER A 200 -15.34 3.76 5.66
C SER A 200 -16.35 4.31 4.66
N ARG A 201 -17.22 5.20 5.14
CA ARG A 201 -18.33 5.75 4.37
C ARG A 201 -18.20 7.26 4.25
N GLY A 202 -18.49 7.77 3.05
CA GLY A 202 -18.74 9.19 2.85
C GLY A 202 -20.09 9.63 3.45
N PRO A 203 -20.49 10.89 3.22
CA PRO A 203 -19.67 11.93 2.62
C PRO A 203 -18.58 12.41 3.58
N THR A 204 -17.47 12.92 3.06
CA THR A 204 -16.56 13.77 3.84
C THR A 204 -17.29 15.06 4.28
N PRO A 205 -16.74 15.85 5.22
CA PRO A 205 -17.37 17.12 5.64
C PRO A 205 -17.58 18.15 4.52
N ASP A 206 -16.81 18.05 3.43
CA ASP A 206 -16.94 18.84 2.20
C ASP A 206 -17.80 18.16 1.11
N GLY A 207 -18.43 17.03 1.41
CA GLY A 207 -19.43 16.37 0.55
C GLY A 207 -18.87 15.32 -0.41
N TYR A 208 -17.57 15.01 -0.37
CA TYR A 208 -16.94 14.02 -1.24
C TYR A 208 -17.31 12.58 -0.85
N MET A 209 -17.50 11.72 -1.86
CA MET A 209 -17.89 10.33 -1.72
C MET A 209 -16.79 9.40 -2.24
N PRO A 210 -16.68 8.16 -1.72
CA PRO A 210 -15.81 7.14 -2.33
C PRO A 210 -16.13 6.96 -3.81
N THR A 211 -15.11 6.72 -4.63
CA THR A 211 -15.26 6.69 -6.09
C THR A 211 -15.93 5.40 -6.56
N LEU A 212 -15.49 4.25 -6.05
CA LEU A 212 -15.99 2.93 -6.42
C LEU A 212 -15.79 1.91 -5.29
N CYS A 213 -16.31 0.70 -5.47
CA CYS A 213 -16.04 -0.43 -4.59
C CYS A 213 -15.50 -1.62 -5.39
N ALA A 214 -14.74 -2.47 -4.72
CA ALA A 214 -14.22 -3.72 -5.27
C ALA A 214 -14.31 -4.83 -4.21
N PRO A 215 -14.36 -6.11 -4.62
CA PRO A 215 -14.24 -7.24 -3.70
C PRO A 215 -12.98 -7.11 -2.83
N GLY A 216 -13.12 -7.29 -1.51
CA GLY A 216 -12.03 -7.22 -0.54
C GLY A 216 -12.29 -8.11 0.67
N GLY A 217 -11.57 -7.89 1.77
CA GLY A 217 -11.72 -8.68 3.01
C GLY A 217 -10.39 -9.06 3.64
#